data_AF-A0A177Y4Q0-F1
#
_entry.id   AF-A0A177Y4Q0-F1
#
_cell.length_a   1.000
_cell.length_b   1.000
_cell.length_c   1.000
_cell.angle_alpha   90.00
_cell.angle_beta   90.00
_cell.angle_gamma   90.00
#
_symmetry.space_group_name_H-M   'P 1'
#
loop_
_entity.id
_entity.type
_entity.pdbx_description
1 polymer ?
#
loop_
_entity_poly.entity_id
_entity_poly.type
_entity_poly.pdbx_seq_one_letter_code
_entity_poly.pdbx_strand_id
1 'polypeptide(L)' 'MRTSQIIIPVVESDEQIHRSKKLLDAYRKERAQQEITEVELNRSKIVMIDENGNIKKVPILSEH' A
#
# COMPACT_ATOMS: atom_id res chain seq x y z
N MET A 1 54.28 -15.17 -10.07
CA MET A 1 53.21 -15.48 -9.08
C MET A 1 52.07 -14.52 -9.31
N ARG A 2 50.83 -15.00 -9.50
CA ARG A 2 49.66 -14.12 -9.66
C ARG A 2 49.15 -13.73 -8.28
N THR A 3 49.19 -12.45 -7.95
CA THR A 3 48.65 -11.92 -6.69
C THR A 3 47.13 -11.77 -6.84
N SER A 4 46.38 -12.66 -6.19
CA SER A 4 44.93 -12.50 -6.06
C SER A 4 44.62 -11.37 -5.07
N GLN A 5 43.80 -10.40 -5.49
CA GLN A 5 43.27 -9.37 -4.60
C GLN A 5 41.88 -9.76 -4.13
N ILE A 6 41.61 -9.56 -2.84
CA ILE A 6 40.29 -9.71 -2.25
C ILE A 6 39.58 -8.37 -2.42
N ILE A 7 38.51 -8.34 -3.21
CA ILE A 7 37.65 -7.17 -3.36
C ILE A 7 36.64 -7.20 -2.21
N ILE A 8 36.80 -6.28 -1.25
CA ILE A 8 35.82 -6.09 -0.19
C ILE A 8 34.70 -5.21 -0.75
N PRO A 9 33.43 -5.65 -0.73
CA PRO A 9 32.31 -4.82 -1.16
C PRO A 9 32.25 -3.58 -0.29
N VAL A 10 32.23 -2.40 -0.91
CA VAL A 10 31.99 -1.15 -0.20
C VAL A 10 30.56 -1.21 0.33
N VAL A 11 30.42 -1.25 1.64
CA VAL A 11 29.12 -1.19 2.31
C VAL A 11 28.51 0.17 1.99
N GLU A 12 27.27 0.18 1.51
CA GLU A 12 26.54 1.40 1.16
C GLU A 12 26.56 2.39 2.33
N SER A 13 26.70 3.68 2.03
CA SER A 13 26.81 4.71 3.07
C SER A 13 25.54 4.76 3.93
N ASP A 14 25.70 5.10 5.22
CA ASP A 14 24.59 5.16 6.19
C ASP A 14 23.39 6.00 5.70
N GLU A 15 23.64 7.00 4.85
CA GLU A 15 22.60 7.83 4.23
C GLU A 15 21.69 7.05 3.25
N GLN A 16 22.23 6.11 2.47
CA GLN A 16 21.44 5.25 1.58
C GLN A 16 20.58 4.26 2.37
N ILE A 17 21.14 3.69 3.44
CA ILE A 17 20.44 2.79 4.36
C ILE A 17 19.29 3.52 5.06
N HIS A 18 19.47 4.80 5.42
CA HIS A 18 18.42 5.58 6.08
C HIS A 18 17.27 5.93 5.11
N ARG A 19 17.58 6.27 3.86
CA ARG A 19 16.56 6.54 2.83
C ARG A 19 15.75 5.30 2.47
N SER A 20 16.40 4.13 2.36
CA SER A 20 15.72 2.87 2.06
C SER A 20 14.75 2.47 3.18
N LYS A 21 15.13 2.71 4.44
CA LYS A 21 14.25 2.48 5.60
C LYS A 21 12.98 3.34 5.56
N LYS A 22 13.11 4.63 5.25
CA LYS A 22 11.95 5.54 5.15
C LYS A 22 10.96 5.10 4.07
N LEU A 23 11.45 4.68 2.91
CA LEU A 23 10.60 4.19 1.82
C LEU A 23 9.89 2.89 2.20
N LEU A 24 10.60 1.99 2.87
CA LEU A 24 10.06 0.71 3.31
C LEU A 24 8.97 0.90 4.38
N ASP A 25 9.18 1.81 5.33
CA ASP A 25 8.17 2.15 6.34
C ASP A 25 6.95 2.84 5.71
N ALA A 26 7.16 3.75 4.75
CA ALA A 26 6.07 4.39 4.01
C ALA A 26 5.25 3.36 3.21
N TYR A 27 5.91 2.43 2.52
CA TYR A 27 5.24 1.36 1.77
C TYR A 27 4.41 0.46 2.69
N ARG A 28 4.96 0.04 3.84
CA ARG A 28 4.22 -0.78 4.81
C ARG A 28 2.99 -0.07 5.34
N LYS A 29 3.11 1.22 5.63
CA LYS A 29 2.00 2.05 6.09
C LYS A 29 0.91 2.16 5.02
N GLU A 30 1.30 2.48 3.78
CA GLU A 30 0.34 2.65 2.69
C GLU A 30 -0.39 1.35 2.38
N ARG A 31 0.33 0.22 2.34
CA ARG A 31 -0.26 -1.10 2.15
C ARG A 31 -1.33 -1.40 3.21
N ALA A 32 -1.03 -1.18 4.49
CA ALA A 32 -1.98 -1.43 5.57
C ALA A 32 -3.22 -0.51 5.46
N GLN A 33 -3.01 0.75 5.08
CA GLN A 33 -4.10 1.70 4.87
C GLN A 33 -5.00 1.27 3.71
N GLN A 34 -4.41 0.80 2.60
CA GLN A 34 -5.14 0.33 1.44
C GLN A 34 -5.99 -0.92 1.75
N GLU A 35 -5.44 -1.89 2.48
CA GLU A 35 -6.18 -3.08 2.92
C GLU A 35 -7.43 -2.68 3.74
N ILE A 36 -7.30 -1.70 4.64
CA ILE A 36 -8.44 -1.18 5.42
C ILE A 36 -9.45 -0.49 4.49
N THR A 37 -9.00 0.36 3.58
CA THR A 37 -9.88 1.08 2.65
C THR A 37 -10.65 0.12 1.75
N GLU A 38 -10.04 -0.94 1.24
CA GLU A 38 -10.71 -1.96 0.43
C GLU A 38 -11.78 -2.72 1.23
N VAL A 39 -11.49 -3.06 2.50
CA VAL A 39 -12.48 -3.70 3.38
C VAL A 39 -13.67 -2.76 3.63
N GLU A 40 -13.42 -1.49 3.90
CA GLU A 40 -14.47 -0.51 4.17
C GLU A 40 -15.30 -0.18 2.91
N LEU A 41 -14.68 -0.10 1.73
CA LEU A 41 -15.41 0.03 0.46
C LEU A 41 -16.30 -1.18 0.19
N ASN A 42 -15.80 -2.39 0.43
CA ASN A 42 -16.60 -3.62 0.31
C ASN A 42 -17.74 -3.70 1.35
N ARG A 43 -17.57 -3.11 2.53
CA ARG A 43 -18.60 -3.04 3.58
C ARG A 43 -19.61 -1.92 3.39
N SER A 44 -19.26 -0.89 2.61
CA SER A 44 -20.09 0.28 2.36
C SER A 44 -21.29 -0.06 1.47
N LYS A 45 -22.32 -0.67 2.05
CA LYS A 45 -23.59 -0.91 1.38
C LYS A 45 -24.40 0.39 1.34
N ILE A 46 -24.22 1.17 0.29
CA ILE A 46 -25.08 2.33 0.05
C ILE A 46 -26.47 1.82 -0.39
N VAL A 47 -27.49 2.26 0.34
CA VAL A 47 -28.89 2.01 0.02
C VAL A 47 -29.60 3.34 -0.17
N MET A 48 -30.41 3.42 -1.23
CA MET A 48 -31.28 4.55 -1.51
C MET A 48 -32.70 4.16 -1.13
N ILE A 49 -33.41 5.05 -0.44
CA ILE A 49 -34.82 4.85 -0.06
C ILE A 49 -35.64 5.80 -0.92
N ASP A 50 -36.61 5.26 -1.66
CA ASP A 50 -37.54 6.08 -2.44
C ASP A 50 -38.65 6.68 -1.58
N GLU A 51 -39.45 7.58 -2.17
CA GLU A 51 -40.60 8.22 -1.53
C GLU A 51 -41.68 7.25 -1.03
N ASN A 52 -41.67 6.00 -1.52
CA ASN A 52 -42.58 4.92 -1.12
C ASN A 52 -41.94 3.96 -0.10
N GLY A 53 -40.70 4.23 0.34
CA GLY A 53 -39.97 3.43 1.32
C GLY A 53 -39.23 2.21 0.74
N ASN A 54 -39.16 2.03 -0.58
CA ASN A 54 -38.47 0.89 -1.18
C ASN A 54 -36.95 1.10 -1.14
N ILE A 55 -36.25 0.03 -0.74
CA ILE A 55 -34.78 0.02 -0.61
C ILE A 55 -34.16 -0.40 -1.95
N LYS A 56 -33.41 0.50 -2.58
CA LYS A 56 -32.58 0.21 -3.75
C LYS A 56 -31.11 0.14 -3.35
N LYS A 57 -30.44 -0.98 -3.65
CA LYS A 57 -28.97 -1.09 -3.46
C LYS A 57 -28.27 -0.32 -4.58
N VAL A 58 -27.35 0.57 -4.21
CA VAL A 58 -26.51 1.30 -5.17
C VAL A 58 -25.15 0.62 -5.20
N PRO A 59 -24.76 -0.06 -6.30
CA PRO A 59 -23.42 -0.58 -6.42
C PRO A 59 -22.45 0.58 -6.63
N ILE A 60 -21.48 0.75 -5.74
CA ILE A 60 -20.30 1.57 -6.01
C ILE A 60 -19.33 0.67 -6.77
N LEU A 61 -19.60 0.43 -8.06
CA LEU A 61 -18.55 -0.10 -8.93
C LEU A 61 -17.59 1.06 -9.14
N SER A 62 -16.51 1.10 -8.35
CA SER A 62 -15.36 1.91 -8.69
C SER A 62 -14.87 1.37 -10.03
N GLU A 63 -14.96 2.14 -11.12
CA GLU A 63 -14.50 1.74 -12.45
C GLU A 63 -12.95 1.66 -12.55
N HIS A 64 -12.25 1.51 -11.42
CA HIS A 64 -10.80 1.50 -11.31
C HIS A 64 -10.37 0.36 -10.39
#